data_AF-A0A7C1HND9-F1
#
_entry.id   AF-A0A7C1HND9-F1
#
_cell.length_a   1.000
_cell.length_b   1.000
_cell.length_c   1.000
_cell.angle_alpha   90.00
_cell.angle_beta   90.00
_cell.angle_gamma   90.00
#
_symmetry.space_group_name_H-M   'P 1'
#
loop_
_entity.id
_entity.type
_entity.pdbx_description
1 polymer ?
#
loop_
_entity_poly.entity_id
_entity_poly.type
_entity_poly.pdbx_seq_one_letter_code
_entity_poly.pdbx_strand_id
1 'polypeptide(L)'
;MAVCNLLLQATYMDLFVHQMGGYDKEKARQVFQIPERFEPVAMMAIGYKGDPDLLDKEVSSRELQTRTRNSVKDHLFREFFGNH
;
A
#
# COMPACT_ATOMS: atom_id res chain seq x y z
N MET A 1 13.17 3.02 0.92
CA MET A 1 13.04 1.90 1.89
C MET A 1 12.24 2.26 3.16
N ALA A 2 11.99 3.53 3.49
CA ALA A 2 11.27 3.91 4.73
C ALA A 2 9.87 3.28 4.86
N VAL A 3 9.05 3.32 3.80
CA VAL A 3 7.68 2.76 3.82
C VAL A 3 7.70 1.26 4.08
N CYS A 4 8.62 0.50 3.46
CA CYS A 4 8.74 -0.94 3.69
C CYS A 4 9.01 -1.26 5.17
N ASN A 5 9.91 -0.50 5.81
CA ASN A 5 10.21 -0.68 7.24
C ASN A 5 9.00 -0.35 8.12
N LEU A 6 8.24 0.70 7.77
CA LEU A 6 6.97 1.03 8.44
C LEU A 6 5.97 -0.13 8.34
N LEU A 7 5.79 -0.71 7.15
CA LEU A 7 4.88 -1.84 6.95
C LEU A 7 5.30 -3.07 7.76
N LEU A 8 6.59 -3.36 7.80
CA LEU A 8 7.12 -4.48 8.57
C LEU A 8 6.89 -4.27 10.07
N GLN A 9 7.16 -3.07 10.58
CA GLN A 9 6.95 -2.73 11.98
C GLN A 9 5.47 -2.74 12.36
N ALA A 10 4.60 -2.18 11.51
CA ALA A 10 3.16 -2.23 11.72
C ALA A 10 2.66 -3.67 11.81
N THR A 11 3.10 -4.53 10.89
CA THR A 11 2.76 -5.97 10.90
C THR A 11 3.22 -6.64 12.21
N TYR A 12 4.42 -6.33 12.70
CA TYR A 12 4.92 -6.83 13.98
C TYR A 12 4.05 -6.38 15.17
N MET A 13 3.44 -5.21 15.08
CA MET A 13 2.54 -4.63 16.09
C MET A 13 1.06 -5.02 15.90
N ASP A 14 0.76 -5.97 15.02
CA ASP A 14 -0.61 -6.38 14.64
C ASP A 14 -1.45 -5.22 14.07
N LEU A 15 -0.78 -4.28 13.40
CA LEU A 15 -1.38 -3.17 12.67
C LEU A 15 -1.37 -3.42 11.17
N PHE A 16 -2.45 -3.01 10.52
CA PHE A 16 -2.64 -3.09 9.08
C PHE A 16 -2.41 -1.71 8.47
N VAL A 17 -1.74 -1.68 7.33
CA VAL A 17 -1.42 -0.44 6.61
C VAL A 17 -1.90 -0.55 5.17
N HIS A 18 -2.77 0.38 4.76
CA HIS A 18 -3.18 0.51 3.38
C HIS A 18 -2.57 1.77 2.76
N GLN A 19 -1.57 1.56 1.89
CA GLN A 19 -0.95 2.62 1.10
C GLN A 19 -1.78 2.93 -0.16
N MET A 20 -2.08 4.21 -0.38
CA MET A 20 -2.95 4.69 -1.45
C MET A 20 -2.24 5.79 -2.25
N GLY A 21 -2.28 5.67 -3.59
CA GLY A 21 -1.87 6.73 -4.51
C GLY A 21 -3.02 7.60 -5.01
N GLY A 22 -4.27 7.13 -4.89
CA GLY A 22 -5.46 7.85 -5.35
C GLY A 22 -5.98 8.85 -4.32
N TYR A 23 -5.31 9.98 -4.17
CA TYR A 23 -5.73 11.10 -3.31
C TYR A 23 -5.42 12.44 -3.98
N ASP A 24 -6.06 13.51 -3.49
CA ASP A 24 -5.81 14.87 -3.97
C ASP A 24 -4.54 15.44 -3.33
N LYS A 25 -3.47 15.49 -4.13
CA LYS A 25 -2.16 15.98 -3.71
C LYS A 25 -2.14 17.48 -3.41
N GLU A 26 -2.87 18.28 -4.17
CA GLU A 26 -2.94 19.73 -3.97
C GLU A 26 -3.68 20.05 -2.69
N LYS A 27 -4.80 19.36 -2.45
CA LYS A 27 -5.51 19.46 -1.18
C LYS A 27 -4.66 19.01 0.00
N ALA A 28 -3.91 17.90 -0.13
CA ALA A 28 -2.98 17.47 0.92
C ALA A 28 -1.90 18.53 1.20
N ARG A 29 -1.35 19.15 0.15
CA ARG A 29 -0.36 20.22 0.26
C ARG A 29 -0.90 21.44 1.00
N GLN A 30 -2.11 21.87 0.68
CA GLN A 30 -2.79 22.99 1.33
C GLN A 30 -3.12 22.69 2.80
N VAL A 31 -3.75 21.55 3.07
CA VAL A 31 -4.25 21.18 4.41
C VAL A 31 -3.11 20.91 5.38
N PHE A 32 -2.08 20.19 4.95
CA PHE A 32 -0.94 19.82 5.80
C PHE A 32 0.24 20.80 5.67
N GLN A 33 0.06 21.91 4.92
CA GLN A 33 1.07 22.95 4.72
C GLN A 33 2.41 22.39 4.25
N ILE A 34 2.38 21.43 3.31
CA ILE A 34 3.57 20.74 2.82
C ILE A 34 4.37 21.71 1.94
N PRO A 35 5.63 22.05 2.31
CA PRO A 35 6.44 22.96 1.51
C PRO A 35 6.61 22.48 0.07
N GLU A 36 6.70 23.42 -0.87
CA GLU A 36 6.81 23.14 -2.32
C GLU A 36 7.98 22.21 -2.67
N ARG A 37 9.08 22.25 -1.90
CA ARG A 37 10.24 21.37 -2.08
C ARG A 37 9.98 19.88 -1.78
N PHE A 38 8.82 19.54 -1.22
CA PHE A 38 8.46 18.16 -0.89
C PHE A 38 7.28 17.69 -1.74
N GLU A 39 7.34 16.44 -2.19
CA GLU A 39 6.27 15.81 -2.95
C GLU A 39 5.52 14.80 -2.08
N PRO A 40 4.19 14.95 -1.92
CA PRO A 40 3.34 13.91 -1.36
C PRO A 40 3.36 12.67 -2.26
N VAL A 41 3.91 11.54 -1.75
CA VAL A 41 4.07 10.31 -2.54
C VAL A 41 2.91 9.34 -2.32
N ALA A 42 2.48 9.16 -1.07
CA ALA A 42 1.41 8.21 -0.71
C ALA A 42 0.68 8.66 0.55
N MET A 43 -0.62 8.35 0.62
CA MET A 43 -1.39 8.39 1.86
C MET A 43 -1.46 6.99 2.44
N MET A 44 -1.41 6.86 3.76
CA MET A 44 -1.44 5.56 4.44
C MET A 44 -2.49 5.59 5.55
N ALA A 45 -3.47 4.70 5.45
CA ALA A 45 -4.38 4.40 6.57
C ALA A 45 -3.74 3.32 7.44
N ILE A 46 -3.70 3.51 8.75
CA ILE A 46 -3.07 2.60 9.72
C ILE A 46 -4.06 2.33 10.85
N GLY A 47 -4.26 1.06 11.19
CA GLY A 47 -5.16 0.67 12.28
C GLY A 47 -5.17 -0.83 12.53
N TYR A 48 -5.94 -1.25 13.53
CA TYR A 48 -6.19 -2.67 13.80
C TYR A 48 -7.16 -3.26 12.79
N LYS A 49 -7.15 -4.59 12.64
CA LYS A 49 -8.10 -5.29 11.78
C LYS A 49 -9.53 -5.09 12.31
N GLY A 50 -10.39 -4.54 11.46
CA GLY A 50 -11.81 -4.37 11.75
C GLY A 50 -12.63 -5.59 11.32
N ASP A 51 -13.92 -5.53 11.60
CA ASP A 51 -14.91 -6.50 11.14
C ASP A 51 -15.23 -6.28 9.64
N PRO A 52 -14.96 -7.26 8.75
CA PRO A 52 -15.28 -7.16 7.33
C PRO A 52 -16.77 -7.00 7.02
N ASP A 53 -17.67 -7.35 7.95
CA ASP A 53 -19.12 -7.22 7.76
C ASP A 53 -19.59 -5.76 7.83
N LEU A 54 -18.74 -4.86 8.34
CA LEU A 54 -18.97 -3.40 8.32
C LEU A 54 -18.65 -2.77 6.95
N LEU A 55 -18.03 -3.52 6.04
CA LEU A 55 -17.66 -3.05 4.72
C LEU A 55 -18.78 -3.33 3.70
N ASP A 56 -18.88 -2.50 2.67
CA ASP A 56 -19.72 -2.80 1.52
C ASP A 56 -19.34 -4.16 0.91
N LYS A 57 -20.34 -4.91 0.43
CA LYS A 57 -20.17 -6.31 -0.02
C LYS A 57 -19.01 -6.50 -1.00
N GLU A 58 -18.82 -5.57 -1.93
CA GLU A 58 -17.72 -5.62 -2.89
C GLU A 58 -16.35 -5.50 -2.20
N VAL A 59 -16.22 -4.57 -1.24
CA VAL A 59 -14.98 -4.35 -0.49
C VAL A 59 -14.70 -5.53 0.44
N SER A 60 -15.73 -6.03 1.14
CA SER A 60 -15.63 -7.21 2.00
C SER A 60 -15.18 -8.45 1.22
N SER A 61 -15.75 -8.69 0.03
CA SER A 61 -15.34 -9.83 -0.81
C SER A 61 -13.87 -9.75 -1.25
N ARG A 62 -13.35 -8.55 -1.48
CA ARG A 62 -11.93 -8.33 -1.82
C ARG A 62 -11.00 -8.50 -0.64
N GLU A 63 -11.41 -8.05 0.55
CA GLU A 63 -10.63 -8.21 1.80
C GLU A 63 -10.43 -9.69 2.15
N LEU A 64 -11.44 -10.52 1.90
CA LEU A 64 -11.40 -11.96 2.17
C LEU A 64 -10.73 -12.78 1.06
N GLN A 65 -10.42 -12.17 -0.09
CA GLN A 65 -9.86 -12.89 -1.22
C GLN A 65 -8.39 -13.29 -0.97
N THR A 66 -8.06 -14.54 -1.27
CA THR A 66 -6.66 -15.00 -1.23
C THR A 66 -5.81 -14.21 -2.23
N ARG A 67 -4.74 -13.61 -1.71
CA ARG A 67 -3.82 -12.82 -2.52
C ARG A 67 -3.00 -13.71 -3.46
N THR A 68 -3.13 -13.50 -4.77
CA THR A 68 -2.32 -14.17 -5.79
C THR A 68 -1.18 -13.27 -6.27
N ARG A 69 -0.08 -13.88 -6.70
CA ARG A 69 1.11 -13.21 -7.24
C ARG A 69 1.57 -13.96 -8.48
N ASN A 70 2.14 -13.22 -9.44
CA ASN A 70 2.85 -13.81 -10.56
C ASN A 70 3.99 -14.69 -10.06
N SER A 71 4.42 -15.63 -10.88
CA SER A 71 5.55 -16.49 -10.57
C SER A 71 6.82 -15.64 -10.46
N VAL A 72 7.73 -16.05 -9.58
CA VAL A 72 9.06 -15.42 -9.50
C VAL A 72 9.79 -15.50 -10.84
N LYS A 73 9.54 -16.57 -11.62
CA LYS A 73 10.10 -16.73 -12.96
C LYS A 73 9.71 -15.58 -13.89
N ASP A 74 8.53 -15.00 -13.74
CA ASP A 74 8.04 -13.92 -14.62
C ASP A 74 8.80 -12.60 -14.43
N HIS A 75 9.59 -12.48 -13.36
CA HIS A 75 10.27 -11.24 -12.97
C HIS A 75 11.79 -11.37 -12.80
N LEU A 76 12.34 -12.59 -12.77
CA LEU A 76 13.78 -12.83 -12.71
C LEU A 76 14.34 -13.15 -14.10
N PHE A 77 15.36 -12.39 -14.48
CA PHE A 77 16.13 -12.57 -15.72
C PHE A 77 17.63 -12.61 -15.43
N ARG A 78 18.41 -13.27 -16.29
CA ARG A 78 19.88 -13.37 -16.21
C ARG A 78 20.51 -12.69 -17.41
N GLU A 79 21.60 -11.97 -17.19
CA GLU A 79 22.38 -11.23 -18.20
C GLU A 79 21.61 -10.09 -18.89
N PHE A 80 20.47 -10.37 -19.52
CA PHE A 80 19.63 -9.41 -20.23
C PHE A 80 18.14 -9.66 -20.02
N PHE A 81 17.34 -8.61 -20.22
CA PHE A 81 15.88 -8.64 -20.04
C PHE A 81 15.22 -9.66 -20.97
N GLY A 82 14.35 -10.51 -20.43
CA GLY A 82 13.66 -11.58 -21.18
C GLY A 82 14.37 -12.94 -21.19
N ASN A 83 15.58 -13.05 -20.64
CA ASN A 83 16.33 -14.32 -20.55
C ASN A 83 16.14 -14.97 -19.17
N HIS A 84 15.32 -16.00 -19.08
CA HIS A 84 15.01 -16.72 -17.82
C HIS A 84 16.08 -17.76 -17.45
#